data_AF-A0A120K2P8-F1
#
_entry.id   AF-A0A120K2P8-F1
#
_cell.length_a   1.000
_cell.length_b   1.000
_cell.length_c   1.000
_cell.angle_alpha   90.00
_cell.angle_beta   90.00
_cell.angle_gamma   90.00
#
_symmetry.space_group_name_H-M   'P 1'
#
loop_
_entity.id
_entity.type
_entity.pdbx_description
1 polymer ?
#
loop_
_entity_poly.entity_id
_entity_poly.type
_entity_poly.pdbx_seq_one_letter_code
_entity_poly.pdbx_strand_id
1 'polypeptide(L)'
;MSFNLQKYQKSLVYKLADEYLLQAHAVAGRVNSEESLKEYYTLVQQAIRGYQYVKEGFQLSLEQDFQVTVALVSVLLDETHEIELAEQYLNSLHTRLQRTTYTDHKYVIQFYLLYQVPMHKNSVPEIKNAVRGLGRLIASIEENEPWRLVFQYCRVALMEKSYTSSKNPDHITEEYCSIIEQCAVSKSELYGFAVCSFVTFLLSKSLPIDGGVLDKLKNLRQNDSTTPKLRLWGLLLDLLVAIKLDENITVLLTDFKEFFSHYKSELDNSSEKLSLQVKHGLELALDLPFFNYTDCKNILLLFQSVSYLTNCYSKKSNFSTKFLPKVLKSTAELKSSFQRKTSVSRLSYLRSIYDSMIELCHFYQMWEFMILSGPVKGEFPQFSDPDYYTLLEAMNSHMAIENESEHVTSLYKSIIRSKNLEVRLIAMIHNHVFCVSQLSKCQHQPEVISDLTHKVNDSWKQLVSSFQNSILCHNRTWQCTIACLWIISRFEPFTGRPLPKDDEKEVQFYMDQLNGFFSQNALLPEIQCHSLNESEIGQYTLKKSLLLHFILNYLGGSILVSDINDRCNLSASCFQISKNQHMPFIRYLGGIWHLMNCAVTMNGKELAITRAKLENLVKELGKS
;
A
#
# COMPACT_ATOMS: atom_id res chain seq x y z
N MET A 1 49.18 -0.15 -39.12
CA MET A 1 48.44 0.47 -38.00
C MET A 1 47.65 1.71 -38.41
N SER A 2 48.26 2.74 -39.01
CA SER A 2 47.56 3.98 -39.44
C SER A 2 46.37 3.75 -40.39
N PHE A 3 46.53 2.86 -41.38
CA PHE A 3 45.48 2.53 -42.36
C PHE A 3 44.27 1.81 -41.72
N ASN A 4 44.50 0.98 -40.70
CA ASN A 4 43.43 0.31 -39.95
C ASN A 4 42.72 1.27 -38.99
N LEU A 5 43.45 2.25 -38.43
CA LEU A 5 42.86 3.27 -37.56
C LEU A 5 41.85 4.14 -38.31
N GLN A 6 42.17 4.56 -39.54
CA GLN A 6 41.26 5.34 -40.39
C GLN A 6 40.09 4.50 -40.94
N LYS A 7 40.35 3.25 -41.33
CA LYS A 7 39.33 2.38 -41.93
C LYS A 7 38.27 1.88 -40.94
N TYR A 8 38.66 1.60 -39.69
CA TYR A 8 37.78 1.04 -38.66
C TYR A 8 37.41 2.03 -37.55
N GLN A 9 37.72 3.31 -37.74
CA GLN A 9 37.52 4.36 -36.72
C GLN A 9 36.09 4.37 -36.18
N LYS A 10 35.08 4.32 -37.06
CA LYS A 10 33.66 4.34 -36.68
C LYS A 10 33.28 3.18 -35.75
N SER A 11 33.60 1.94 -36.14
CA SER A 11 33.24 0.76 -35.36
C SER A 11 34.06 0.64 -34.08
N LEU A 12 35.31 1.11 -34.10
CA LEU A 12 36.15 1.17 -32.91
C LEU A 12 35.59 2.15 -31.88
N VAL A 13 35.25 3.38 -32.28
CA VAL A 13 34.72 4.39 -31.34
C VAL A 13 33.37 3.97 -30.78
N TYR A 14 32.48 3.39 -31.60
CA TYR A 14 31.20 2.86 -31.11
C TYR A 14 31.40 1.78 -30.02
N LYS A 15 32.29 0.81 -30.27
CA LYS A 15 32.61 -0.24 -29.29
C LYS A 15 33.27 0.31 -28.03
N LEU A 16 34.14 1.32 -28.15
CA LEU A 16 34.73 2.00 -27.00
C LEU A 16 33.67 2.71 -26.16
N ALA A 17 32.67 3.33 -26.80
CA ALA A 17 31.56 3.95 -26.07
C ALA A 17 30.78 2.92 -25.25
N ASP A 18 30.45 1.77 -25.85
CA ASP A 18 29.82 0.65 -25.14
C ASP A 18 30.70 0.13 -23.99
N GLU A 19 32.02 0.00 -24.21
CA GLU A 19 32.96 -0.49 -23.19
C GLU A 19 33.08 0.47 -22.01
N TYR A 20 33.15 1.78 -22.25
CA TYR A 20 33.14 2.79 -21.18
C TYR A 20 31.86 2.72 -20.35
N LEU A 21 30.70 2.58 -21.00
CA LEU A 21 29.42 2.46 -20.31
C LEU A 21 29.32 1.16 -19.50
N LEU A 22 29.70 0.03 -20.09
CA LEU A 22 29.73 -1.27 -19.41
C LEU A 22 30.66 -1.23 -18.19
N GLN A 23 31.81 -0.58 -18.31
CA GLN A 23 32.74 -0.42 -17.20
C GLN A 23 32.17 0.50 -16.11
N ALA A 24 31.52 1.60 -16.49
CA ALA A 24 30.84 2.49 -15.54
C ALA A 24 29.79 1.70 -14.73
N HIS A 25 28.90 0.99 -15.41
CA HIS A 25 27.87 0.17 -14.76
C HIS A 25 28.46 -0.97 -13.92
N ALA A 26 29.60 -1.55 -14.32
CA ALA A 26 30.29 -2.57 -13.53
C ALA A 26 30.88 -2.04 -12.22
N VAL A 27 31.28 -0.77 -12.16
CA VAL A 27 31.84 -0.13 -10.95
C VAL A 27 30.80 0.64 -10.12
N ALA A 28 29.59 0.86 -10.64
CA ALA A 28 28.51 1.62 -9.98
C ALA A 28 28.29 1.21 -8.52
N GLY A 29 28.30 -0.10 -8.24
CA GLY A 29 28.09 -0.64 -6.90
C GLY A 29 29.25 -0.44 -5.90
N ARG A 30 30.38 0.09 -6.37
CA ARG A 30 31.57 0.44 -5.57
C ARG A 30 31.73 1.93 -5.35
N VAL A 31 30.85 2.76 -5.94
CA VAL A 31 30.88 4.21 -5.75
C VAL A 31 30.47 4.53 -4.31
N ASN A 32 31.43 5.02 -3.53
CA ASN A 32 31.27 5.31 -2.10
C ASN A 32 31.93 6.62 -1.65
N SER A 33 32.52 7.35 -2.59
CA SER A 33 33.22 8.63 -2.35
C SER A 33 33.04 9.56 -3.54
N GLU A 34 33.21 10.85 -3.32
CA GLU A 34 33.15 11.89 -4.35
C GLU A 34 34.15 11.63 -5.50
N GLU A 35 35.33 11.11 -5.19
CA GLU A 35 36.34 10.76 -6.20
C GLU A 35 35.86 9.60 -7.10
N SER A 36 35.37 8.51 -6.50
CA SER A 36 34.81 7.38 -7.27
C SER A 36 33.58 7.78 -8.10
N LEU A 37 32.81 8.76 -7.65
CA LEU A 37 31.67 9.31 -8.39
C LEU A 37 32.13 10.11 -9.61
N LYS A 38 33.19 10.89 -9.49
CA LYS A 38 33.82 11.60 -10.62
C LYS A 38 34.39 10.64 -11.64
N GLU A 39 35.05 9.57 -11.21
CA GLU A 39 35.56 8.52 -12.10
C GLU A 39 34.42 7.84 -12.87
N TYR A 40 33.34 7.48 -12.16
CA TYR A 40 32.13 6.91 -12.77
C TYR A 40 31.57 7.83 -13.86
N TYR A 41 31.32 9.11 -13.55
CA TYR A 41 30.77 10.03 -14.53
C TYR A 41 31.78 10.43 -15.63
N THR A 42 33.08 10.28 -15.40
CA THR A 42 34.09 10.40 -16.46
C THR A 42 33.92 9.30 -17.50
N LEU A 43 33.70 8.04 -17.07
CA LEU A 43 33.44 6.93 -17.99
C LEU A 43 32.13 7.15 -18.77
N VAL A 44 31.05 7.53 -18.08
CA VAL A 44 29.77 7.88 -18.74
C VAL A 44 29.96 9.01 -19.75
N GLN A 45 30.72 10.07 -19.39
CA GLN A 45 30.99 11.18 -20.29
C GLN A 45 31.79 10.73 -21.53
N GLN A 46 32.75 9.82 -21.39
CA GLN A 46 33.46 9.28 -22.55
C GLN A 46 32.55 8.44 -23.45
N ALA A 47 31.62 7.68 -22.87
CA ALA A 47 30.61 6.95 -23.64
C ALA A 47 29.72 7.91 -24.46
N ILE A 48 29.17 8.96 -23.82
CA ILE A 48 28.35 9.98 -24.48
C ILE A 48 29.13 10.63 -25.63
N ARG A 49 30.35 11.09 -25.38
CA ARG A 49 31.21 11.71 -26.40
C ARG A 49 31.52 10.73 -27.54
N GLY A 50 31.73 9.46 -27.24
CA GLY A 50 31.95 8.42 -28.24
C GLY A 50 30.74 8.25 -29.17
N TYR A 51 29.54 8.16 -28.61
CA TYR A 51 28.32 8.09 -29.42
C TYR A 51 28.07 9.36 -30.24
N GLN A 52 28.28 10.55 -29.65
CA GLN A 52 28.17 11.83 -30.36
C GLN A 52 29.17 11.92 -31.51
N TYR A 53 30.42 11.52 -31.28
CA TYR A 53 31.45 11.48 -32.32
C TYR A 53 31.04 10.58 -33.50
N VAL A 54 30.46 9.42 -33.23
CA VAL A 54 29.95 8.52 -34.26
C VAL A 54 28.76 9.14 -35.01
N LYS A 55 27.84 9.77 -34.27
CA LYS A 55 26.61 10.36 -34.83
C LYS A 55 26.87 11.60 -35.70
N GLU A 56 27.77 12.48 -35.26
CA GLU A 56 28.03 13.78 -35.88
C GLU A 56 29.17 13.71 -36.90
N GLY A 57 30.15 12.83 -36.68
CA GLY A 57 31.38 12.74 -37.49
C GLY A 57 31.29 11.84 -38.73
N PHE A 58 30.23 11.04 -38.89
CA PHE A 58 30.11 10.06 -39.97
C PHE A 58 28.73 10.06 -40.63
N GLN A 59 28.69 9.72 -41.92
CA GLN A 59 27.45 9.40 -42.62
C GLN A 59 26.99 7.98 -42.24
N LEU A 60 25.98 7.88 -41.38
CA LEU A 60 25.42 6.62 -40.90
C LEU A 60 24.30 6.11 -41.80
N SER A 61 24.20 4.79 -41.98
CA SER A 61 22.97 4.18 -42.52
C SER A 61 21.81 4.40 -41.54
N LEU A 62 20.57 4.18 -41.98
CA LEU A 62 19.39 4.37 -41.11
C LEU A 62 19.42 3.46 -39.88
N GLU A 63 19.81 2.20 -40.06
CA GLU A 63 19.95 1.24 -38.95
C GLU A 63 21.06 1.64 -37.97
N GLN A 64 22.20 2.11 -38.48
CA GLN A 64 23.30 2.59 -37.65
C GLN A 64 22.93 3.87 -36.90
N ASP A 65 22.26 4.82 -37.56
CA ASP A 65 21.80 6.05 -36.92
C ASP A 65 20.76 5.74 -35.84
N PHE A 66 19.83 4.83 -36.11
CA PHE A 66 18.88 4.35 -35.11
C PHE A 66 19.58 3.74 -33.89
N GLN A 67 20.48 2.77 -34.10
CA GLN A 67 21.19 2.07 -33.04
C GLN A 67 22.01 3.05 -32.17
N VAL A 68 22.80 3.92 -32.80
CA VAL A 68 23.65 4.89 -32.10
C VAL A 68 22.80 5.92 -31.35
N THR A 69 21.72 6.42 -31.97
CA THR A 69 20.86 7.43 -31.36
C THR A 69 20.11 6.86 -30.16
N VAL A 70 19.53 5.66 -30.27
CA VAL A 70 18.81 5.04 -29.16
C VAL A 70 19.76 4.73 -28.00
N ALA A 71 20.97 4.24 -28.28
CA ALA A 71 22.00 4.03 -27.25
C ALA A 71 22.39 5.34 -26.55
N LEU A 72 22.69 6.40 -27.31
CA LEU A 72 22.99 7.72 -26.77
C LEU A 72 21.85 8.28 -25.91
N VAL A 73 20.62 8.21 -26.42
CA VAL A 73 19.43 8.70 -25.73
C VAL A 73 19.18 7.95 -24.43
N SER A 74 19.34 6.62 -24.41
CA SER A 74 19.20 5.83 -23.17
C SER A 74 20.18 6.34 -22.11
N VAL A 75 21.44 6.57 -22.47
CA VAL A 75 22.45 7.09 -21.54
C VAL A 75 22.12 8.51 -21.08
N LEU A 76 21.69 9.39 -21.99
CA LEU A 76 21.30 10.75 -21.63
C LEU A 76 20.13 10.77 -20.63
N LEU A 77 19.14 9.91 -20.83
CA LEU A 77 17.97 9.81 -19.94
C LEU A 77 18.29 9.18 -18.59
N ASP A 78 19.14 8.14 -18.55
CA ASP A 78 19.43 7.37 -17.35
C ASP A 78 20.51 8.01 -16.45
N GLU A 79 21.46 8.75 -17.06
CA GLU A 79 22.67 9.23 -16.37
C GLU A 79 22.77 10.76 -16.25
N THR A 80 21.94 11.52 -16.97
CA THR A 80 22.10 12.99 -17.07
C THR A 80 20.79 13.76 -16.86
N HIS A 81 20.89 15.09 -16.82
CA HIS A 81 19.74 16.00 -16.83
C HIS A 81 19.45 16.58 -18.23
N GLU A 82 20.17 16.15 -19.27
CA GLU A 82 20.08 16.68 -20.64
C GLU A 82 18.91 16.05 -21.42
N ILE A 83 17.71 16.16 -20.85
CA ILE A 83 16.49 15.53 -21.40
C ILE A 83 16.08 16.21 -22.72
N GLU A 84 16.26 17.52 -22.84
CA GLU A 84 16.00 18.28 -24.07
C GLU A 84 16.94 17.86 -25.20
N LEU A 85 18.21 17.56 -24.90
CA LEU A 85 19.16 17.07 -25.88
C LEU A 85 18.77 15.68 -26.38
N ALA A 86 18.34 14.80 -25.47
CA ALA A 86 17.79 13.49 -25.85
C ALA A 86 16.58 13.64 -26.79
N GLU A 87 15.67 14.56 -26.48
CA GLU A 87 14.50 14.85 -27.31
C GLU A 87 14.87 15.41 -28.70
N GLN A 88 15.89 16.27 -28.78
CA GLN A 88 16.40 16.79 -30.06
C GLN A 88 16.95 15.66 -30.95
N TYR A 89 17.76 14.76 -30.39
CA TYR A 89 18.29 13.62 -31.14
C TYR A 89 17.19 12.67 -31.61
N LEU A 90 16.19 12.40 -30.77
CA LEU A 90 15.01 11.60 -31.13
C LEU A 90 14.19 12.25 -32.25
N ASN A 91 13.92 13.56 -32.16
CA ASN A 91 13.17 14.29 -33.17
C ASN A 91 13.91 14.33 -34.52
N SER A 92 15.23 14.52 -34.51
CA SER A 92 16.05 14.46 -35.72
C SER A 92 15.96 13.10 -36.40
N LEU A 93 16.02 12.01 -35.62
CA LEU A 93 15.87 10.65 -36.15
C LEU A 93 14.43 10.39 -36.61
N HIS A 94 13.43 10.90 -35.90
CA HIS A 94 12.02 10.80 -36.25
C HIS A 94 11.76 11.39 -37.65
N THR A 95 12.23 12.61 -37.91
CA THR A 95 12.11 13.27 -39.22
C THR A 95 12.78 12.44 -40.32
N ARG A 96 13.97 11.88 -40.04
CA ARG A 96 14.71 11.06 -40.99
C ARG A 96 13.98 9.75 -41.34
N LEU A 97 13.34 9.12 -40.34
CA LEU A 97 12.58 7.88 -40.54
C LEU A 97 11.21 8.10 -41.19
N GLN A 98 10.62 9.30 -41.11
CA GLN A 98 9.23 9.56 -41.49
C GLN A 98 8.86 9.03 -42.90
N ARG A 99 9.76 9.22 -43.88
CA ARG A 99 9.58 8.81 -45.29
C ARG A 99 9.98 7.37 -45.61
N THR A 100 10.34 6.58 -44.60
CA THR A 100 10.83 5.20 -44.77
C THR A 100 9.76 4.16 -44.44
N THR A 101 10.02 2.88 -44.74
CA THR A 101 9.14 1.75 -44.41
C THR A 101 9.42 1.13 -43.03
N TYR A 102 10.38 1.65 -42.26
CA TYR A 102 10.77 1.11 -40.94
C TYR A 102 9.73 1.46 -39.85
N THR A 103 8.56 0.81 -39.87
CA THR A 103 7.45 1.06 -38.95
C THR A 103 7.83 0.84 -37.49
N ASP A 104 8.46 -0.28 -37.15
CA ASP A 104 8.85 -0.57 -35.76
C ASP A 104 9.84 0.46 -35.20
N HIS A 105 10.79 0.93 -36.02
CA HIS A 105 11.73 1.97 -35.60
C HIS A 105 11.02 3.30 -35.33
N LYS A 106 10.00 3.65 -36.15
CA LYS A 106 9.16 4.83 -35.90
C LYS A 106 8.42 4.70 -34.57
N TYR A 107 7.85 3.52 -34.28
CA TYR A 107 7.14 3.29 -33.02
C TYR A 107 8.06 3.28 -31.80
N VAL A 108 9.28 2.73 -31.89
CA VAL A 108 10.27 2.84 -30.81
C VAL A 108 10.58 4.31 -30.51
N ILE A 109 10.77 5.15 -31.52
CA ILE A 109 10.98 6.59 -31.28
C ILE A 109 9.76 7.23 -30.63
N GLN A 110 8.55 6.90 -31.07
CA GLN A 110 7.33 7.38 -30.43
C GLN A 110 7.21 6.91 -28.97
N PHE A 111 7.64 5.69 -28.66
CA PHE A 111 7.71 5.19 -27.28
C PHE A 111 8.67 6.04 -26.44
N TYR A 112 9.85 6.40 -26.96
CA TYR A 112 10.74 7.30 -26.22
C TYR A 112 10.13 8.70 -26.05
N LEU A 113 9.63 9.31 -27.12
CA LEU A 113 9.11 10.68 -27.11
C LEU A 113 7.82 10.82 -26.28
N LEU A 114 6.93 9.83 -26.31
CA LEU A 114 5.62 9.90 -25.68
C LEU A 114 5.53 9.15 -24.35
N TYR A 115 6.54 8.38 -23.96
CA TYR A 115 6.55 7.66 -22.68
C TYR A 115 7.81 7.91 -21.86
N GLN A 116 8.99 7.51 -22.36
CA GLN A 116 10.24 7.61 -21.56
C GLN A 116 10.61 9.07 -21.23
N VAL A 117 10.65 9.95 -22.24
CA VAL A 117 10.99 11.37 -22.04
C VAL A 117 10.04 12.06 -21.05
N PRO A 118 8.70 11.96 -21.19
CA PRO A 118 7.77 12.50 -20.19
C PRO A 118 7.94 11.91 -18.78
N MET A 119 8.25 10.60 -18.67
CA MET A 119 8.50 9.97 -17.38
C MET A 119 9.75 10.53 -16.69
N HIS A 120 10.84 10.79 -17.44
CA HIS A 120 12.05 11.42 -16.92
C HIS A 120 11.86 12.91 -16.61
N LYS A 121 11.12 13.67 -17.43
CA LYS A 121 10.78 15.08 -17.12
C LYS A 121 9.93 15.20 -15.86
N ASN A 122 9.12 14.19 -15.55
CA ASN A 122 8.26 14.10 -14.36
C ASN A 122 7.40 15.37 -14.12
N SER A 123 6.92 15.98 -15.21
CA SER A 123 6.19 17.25 -15.20
C SER A 123 4.72 17.02 -15.59
N VAL A 124 3.78 17.49 -14.77
CA VAL A 124 2.33 17.26 -14.98
C VAL A 124 1.83 17.79 -16.33
N PRO A 125 2.18 19.02 -16.78
CA PRO A 125 1.84 19.49 -18.12
C PRO A 125 2.37 18.58 -19.23
N GLU A 126 3.64 18.17 -19.16
CA GLU A 126 4.28 17.30 -20.16
C GLU A 126 3.60 15.93 -20.22
N ILE A 127 3.30 15.34 -19.07
CA ILE A 127 2.58 14.07 -18.99
C ILE A 127 1.18 14.20 -19.63
N LYS A 128 0.45 15.29 -19.38
CA LYS A 128 -0.85 15.54 -20.02
C LYS A 128 -0.74 15.72 -21.54
N ASN A 129 0.34 16.34 -22.01
CA ASN A 129 0.61 16.48 -23.45
C ASN A 129 0.87 15.12 -24.09
N ALA A 130 1.71 14.31 -23.45
CA ALA A 130 2.04 12.96 -23.87
C ALA A 130 0.81 12.04 -23.92
N VAL A 131 -0.06 12.07 -22.90
CA VAL A 131 -1.33 11.30 -22.89
C VAL A 131 -2.22 11.67 -24.08
N ARG A 132 -2.33 12.96 -24.42
CA ARG A 132 -3.07 13.42 -25.61
C ARG A 132 -2.40 13.01 -26.92
N GLY A 133 -1.07 12.97 -26.96
CA GLY A 133 -0.28 12.47 -28.08
C GLY A 133 -0.51 10.98 -28.31
N LEU A 134 -0.44 10.17 -27.23
CA LEU A 134 -0.71 8.74 -27.26
C LEU A 134 -2.15 8.45 -27.71
N GLY A 135 -3.15 9.20 -27.24
CA GLY A 135 -4.53 9.04 -27.71
C GLY A 135 -4.67 9.21 -29.22
N ARG A 136 -4.00 10.21 -29.80
CA ARG A 136 -3.97 10.43 -31.27
C ARG A 136 -3.22 9.32 -32.01
N LEU A 137 -2.08 8.88 -31.46
CA LEU A 137 -1.27 7.80 -32.05
C LEU A 137 -2.05 6.48 -32.06
N ILE A 138 -2.63 6.09 -30.92
CA ILE A 138 -3.45 4.87 -30.78
C ILE A 138 -4.61 4.87 -31.78
N ALA A 139 -5.31 6.00 -31.95
CA ALA A 139 -6.41 6.13 -32.90
C ALA A 139 -5.96 5.98 -34.37
N SER A 140 -4.69 6.26 -34.68
CA SER A 140 -4.13 6.12 -36.03
C SER A 140 -3.57 4.73 -36.34
N ILE A 141 -3.35 3.90 -35.31
CA ILE A 141 -2.81 2.54 -35.46
C ILE A 141 -3.97 1.56 -35.65
N GLU A 142 -3.84 0.64 -36.62
CA GLU A 142 -4.81 -0.43 -36.86
C GLU A 142 -5.06 -1.28 -35.60
N GLU A 143 -6.28 -1.77 -35.41
CA GLU A 143 -6.67 -2.51 -34.19
C GLU A 143 -5.85 -3.79 -33.98
N ASN A 144 -5.41 -4.43 -35.06
CA ASN A 144 -4.63 -5.68 -35.01
C ASN A 144 -3.12 -5.46 -34.82
N GLU A 145 -2.63 -4.22 -34.86
CA GLU A 145 -1.19 -3.94 -34.73
C GLU A 145 -0.77 -3.99 -33.24
N PRO A 146 0.16 -4.89 -32.84
CA PRO A 146 0.50 -5.09 -31.43
C PRO A 146 1.10 -3.87 -30.72
N TRP A 147 1.69 -2.91 -31.46
CA TRP A 147 2.13 -1.63 -30.88
C TRP A 147 0.99 -0.82 -30.26
N ARG A 148 -0.25 -0.99 -30.73
CA ARG A 148 -1.42 -0.32 -30.16
C ARG A 148 -1.56 -0.64 -28.67
N LEU A 149 -1.39 -1.91 -28.31
CA LEU A 149 -1.44 -2.40 -26.93
C LEU A 149 -0.32 -1.78 -26.07
N VAL A 150 0.90 -1.71 -26.61
CA VAL A 150 2.04 -1.10 -25.93
C VAL A 150 1.77 0.38 -25.62
N PHE A 151 1.25 1.12 -26.60
CA PHE A 151 0.92 2.54 -26.41
C PHE A 151 -0.29 2.76 -25.51
N GLN A 152 -1.29 1.88 -25.52
CA GLN A 152 -2.38 1.89 -24.56
C GLN A 152 -1.84 1.73 -23.13
N TYR A 153 -0.95 0.77 -22.89
CA TYR A 153 -0.30 0.62 -21.58
C TYR A 153 0.51 1.87 -21.19
N CYS A 154 1.30 2.43 -22.11
CA CYS A 154 2.06 3.66 -21.86
C CYS A 154 1.13 4.82 -21.46
N ARG A 155 -0.02 4.94 -22.12
CA ARG A 155 -1.02 5.98 -21.87
C ARG A 155 -1.59 5.83 -20.48
N VAL A 156 -1.96 4.61 -20.08
CA VAL A 156 -2.45 4.29 -18.74
C VAL A 156 -1.39 4.61 -17.68
N ALA A 157 -0.16 4.14 -17.83
CA ALA A 157 0.93 4.41 -16.89
C ALA A 157 1.20 5.93 -16.69
N LEU A 158 1.08 6.73 -17.75
CA LEU A 158 1.16 8.19 -17.66
C LEU A 158 -0.07 8.83 -16.98
N MET A 159 -1.26 8.29 -17.21
CA MET A 159 -2.47 8.72 -16.50
C MET A 159 -2.33 8.47 -14.99
N GLU A 160 -1.80 7.32 -14.58
CA GLU A 160 -1.53 7.01 -13.17
C GLU A 160 -0.55 8.00 -12.54
N LYS A 161 0.54 8.32 -13.25
CA LYS A 161 1.56 9.25 -12.77
C LYS A 161 1.00 10.66 -12.55
N SER A 162 0.07 11.09 -13.38
CA SER A 162 -0.62 12.39 -13.26
C SER A 162 -1.96 12.33 -12.51
N TYR A 163 -2.28 11.17 -11.92
CA TYR A 163 -3.50 10.96 -11.16
C TYR A 163 -3.43 11.73 -9.84
N THR A 164 -4.47 12.51 -9.58
CA THR A 164 -4.72 13.14 -8.28
C THR A 164 -5.99 12.53 -7.72
N SER A 165 -6.06 12.37 -6.41
CA SER A 165 -7.23 11.80 -5.70
C SER A 165 -8.54 12.57 -5.94
N SER A 166 -8.48 13.74 -6.55
CA SER A 166 -9.61 14.58 -6.97
C SER A 166 -10.19 14.22 -8.35
N LYS A 167 -9.57 13.32 -9.12
CA LYS A 167 -10.03 12.93 -10.47
C LYS A 167 -10.77 11.60 -10.43
N ASN A 168 -11.73 11.45 -11.33
CA ASN A 168 -12.45 10.18 -11.51
C ASN A 168 -11.46 9.08 -11.95
N PRO A 169 -11.29 7.98 -11.18
CA PRO A 169 -10.45 6.86 -11.57
C PRO A 169 -11.03 6.00 -12.70
N ASP A 170 -12.33 6.12 -13.01
CA ASP A 170 -13.06 5.24 -13.94
C ASP A 170 -12.36 5.10 -15.29
N HIS A 171 -11.89 6.20 -15.88
CA HIS A 171 -11.18 6.17 -17.16
C HIS A 171 -9.88 5.35 -17.15
N ILE A 172 -9.15 5.33 -16.02
CA ILE A 172 -7.94 4.50 -15.89
C ILE A 172 -8.36 3.04 -15.77
N THR A 173 -9.41 2.74 -15.00
CA THR A 173 -9.92 1.38 -14.84
C THR A 173 -10.49 0.81 -16.14
N GLU A 174 -11.20 1.62 -16.94
CA GLU A 174 -11.75 1.25 -18.25
C GLU A 174 -10.65 0.86 -19.23
N GLU A 175 -9.58 1.67 -19.32
CA GLU A 175 -8.45 1.39 -20.19
C GLU A 175 -7.71 0.11 -19.76
N TYR A 176 -7.53 -0.12 -18.46
CA TYR A 176 -6.97 -1.39 -17.96
C TYR A 176 -7.84 -2.60 -18.33
N CYS A 177 -9.16 -2.50 -18.14
CA CYS A 177 -10.09 -3.56 -18.53
C CYS A 177 -9.99 -3.86 -20.03
N SER A 178 -9.95 -2.82 -20.87
CA SER A 178 -9.78 -2.98 -22.32
C SER A 178 -8.46 -3.67 -22.69
N ILE A 179 -7.33 -3.27 -22.08
CA ILE A 179 -6.02 -3.91 -22.28
C ILE A 179 -6.09 -5.40 -21.89
N ILE A 180 -6.66 -5.71 -20.73
CA ILE A 180 -6.77 -7.08 -20.22
C ILE A 180 -7.63 -7.94 -21.14
N GLU A 181 -8.74 -7.42 -21.66
CA GLU A 181 -9.62 -8.12 -22.59
C GLU A 181 -8.93 -8.43 -23.93
N GLN A 182 -8.19 -7.46 -24.49
CA GLN A 182 -7.39 -7.67 -25.70
C GLN A 182 -6.30 -8.74 -25.49
N CYS A 183 -5.65 -8.74 -24.33
CA CYS A 183 -4.64 -9.75 -23.99
C CYS A 183 -5.24 -11.15 -23.72
N ALA A 184 -6.50 -11.23 -23.27
CA ALA A 184 -7.12 -12.47 -22.79
C ALA A 184 -7.20 -13.57 -23.85
N VAL A 185 -7.29 -13.21 -25.13
CA VAL A 185 -7.36 -14.15 -26.26
C VAL A 185 -6.13 -15.06 -26.31
N SER A 186 -4.96 -14.53 -25.97
CA SER A 186 -3.69 -15.27 -26.02
C SER A 186 -3.29 -15.90 -24.68
N LYS A 187 -3.89 -15.45 -23.56
CA LYS A 187 -3.42 -15.72 -22.18
C LYS A 187 -1.89 -15.64 -22.04
N SER A 188 -1.28 -14.70 -22.74
CA SER A 188 0.16 -14.49 -22.80
C SER A 188 0.72 -13.91 -21.50
N GLU A 189 2.04 -13.85 -21.36
CA GLU A 189 2.66 -13.18 -20.20
C GLU A 189 2.28 -11.69 -20.10
N LEU A 190 1.94 -11.05 -21.23
CA LEU A 190 1.37 -9.70 -21.27
C LEU A 190 0.04 -9.60 -20.54
N TYR A 191 -0.81 -10.63 -20.64
CA TYR A 191 -2.05 -10.71 -19.87
C TYR A 191 -1.74 -10.71 -18.37
N GLY A 192 -0.79 -11.56 -17.93
CA GLY A 192 -0.38 -11.62 -16.53
C GLY A 192 0.18 -10.29 -16.01
N PHE A 193 1.04 -9.65 -16.80
CA PHE A 193 1.56 -8.33 -16.50
C PHE A 193 0.48 -7.25 -16.38
N ALA A 194 -0.50 -7.23 -17.30
CA ALA A 194 -1.59 -6.27 -17.27
C ALA A 194 -2.49 -6.45 -16.05
N VAL A 195 -2.82 -7.70 -15.70
CA VAL A 195 -3.61 -8.02 -14.49
C VAL A 195 -2.86 -7.59 -13.23
N CYS A 196 -1.58 -7.94 -13.09
CA CYS A 196 -0.78 -7.54 -11.93
C CYS A 196 -0.64 -6.02 -11.82
N SER A 197 -0.41 -5.33 -12.94
CA SER A 197 -0.35 -3.86 -12.98
C SER A 197 -1.66 -3.23 -12.53
N PHE A 198 -2.79 -3.72 -13.03
CA PHE A 198 -4.10 -3.17 -12.68
C PHE A 198 -4.44 -3.35 -11.20
N VAL A 199 -4.21 -4.54 -10.65
CA VAL A 199 -4.44 -4.78 -9.21
C VAL A 199 -3.49 -3.94 -8.35
N THR A 200 -2.24 -3.75 -8.79
CA THR A 200 -1.28 -2.84 -8.12
C THR A 200 -1.81 -1.41 -8.09
N PHE A 201 -2.35 -0.91 -9.20
CA PHE A 201 -2.98 0.41 -9.27
C PHE A 201 -4.13 0.55 -8.27
N LEU A 202 -5.10 -0.38 -8.31
CA LEU A 202 -6.27 -0.35 -7.43
C LEU A 202 -5.86 -0.35 -5.95
N LEU A 203 -4.92 -1.22 -5.57
CA LEU A 203 -4.37 -1.26 -4.20
C LEU A 203 -3.67 0.06 -3.82
N SER A 204 -2.83 0.60 -4.70
CA SER A 204 -2.09 1.84 -4.44
C SER A 204 -3.00 3.05 -4.20
N LYS A 205 -4.20 3.04 -4.81
CA LYS A 205 -5.21 4.10 -4.68
C LYS A 205 -6.30 3.75 -3.67
N SER A 206 -6.24 2.58 -3.03
CA SER A 206 -7.27 2.06 -2.12
C SER A 206 -8.66 2.04 -2.76
N LEU A 207 -8.73 1.73 -4.05
CA LEU A 207 -9.98 1.59 -4.81
C LEU A 207 -10.55 0.17 -4.67
N PRO A 208 -11.88 0.00 -4.69
CA PRO A 208 -12.52 -1.31 -4.70
C PRO A 208 -11.99 -2.20 -5.84
N ILE A 209 -11.86 -3.50 -5.57
CA ILE A 209 -11.42 -4.50 -6.56
C ILE A 209 -12.61 -5.42 -6.81
N ASP A 210 -13.09 -5.43 -8.05
CA ASP A 210 -14.20 -6.27 -8.46
C ASP A 210 -13.84 -7.76 -8.40
N GLY A 211 -14.84 -8.61 -8.10
CA GLY A 211 -14.67 -10.06 -8.01
C GLY A 211 -14.11 -10.67 -9.30
N GLY A 212 -14.52 -10.17 -10.47
CA GLY A 212 -14.02 -10.64 -11.75
C GLY A 212 -12.53 -10.32 -11.97
N VAL A 213 -12.00 -9.24 -11.38
CA VAL A 213 -10.56 -8.92 -11.41
C VAL A 213 -9.79 -9.85 -10.47
N LEU A 214 -10.33 -10.15 -9.29
CA LEU A 214 -9.74 -11.12 -8.36
C LEU A 214 -9.69 -12.52 -8.97
N ASP A 215 -10.73 -12.94 -9.68
CA ASP A 215 -10.73 -14.24 -10.37
C ASP A 215 -9.65 -14.31 -11.46
N LYS A 216 -9.47 -13.23 -12.23
CA LYS A 216 -8.36 -13.12 -13.20
C LYS A 216 -6.98 -13.25 -12.52
N LEU A 217 -6.80 -12.59 -11.37
CA LEU A 217 -5.57 -12.70 -10.57
C LEU A 217 -5.35 -14.13 -10.04
N LYS A 218 -6.40 -14.78 -9.54
CA LYS A 218 -6.32 -16.16 -9.04
C LYS A 218 -5.96 -17.14 -10.15
N ASN A 219 -6.57 -17.00 -11.32
CA ASN A 219 -6.30 -17.80 -12.51
C ASN A 219 -4.85 -17.67 -13.00
N LEU A 220 -4.26 -16.48 -12.89
CA LEU A 220 -2.85 -16.26 -13.26
C LEU A 220 -1.90 -17.19 -12.47
N ARG A 221 -2.19 -17.42 -11.19
CA ARG A 221 -1.35 -18.25 -10.30
C ARG A 221 -1.37 -19.73 -10.69
N GLN A 222 -2.49 -20.19 -11.25
CA GLN A 222 -2.70 -21.57 -11.67
C GLN A 222 -2.22 -21.82 -13.10
N ASN A 223 -1.88 -20.76 -13.84
CA ASN A 223 -1.46 -20.89 -15.22
C ASN A 223 0.04 -21.21 -15.33
N ASP A 224 0.37 -22.46 -15.62
CA ASP A 224 1.75 -22.91 -15.77
C ASP A 224 2.48 -22.36 -16.99
N SER A 225 1.77 -21.74 -17.96
CA SER A 225 2.42 -21.05 -19.09
C SER A 225 2.98 -19.67 -18.70
N THR A 226 2.68 -19.18 -17.50
CA THR A 226 3.17 -17.89 -17.01
C THR A 226 4.48 -18.09 -16.24
N THR A 227 5.48 -17.25 -16.51
CA THR A 227 6.75 -17.30 -15.76
C THR A 227 6.56 -17.19 -14.24
N PRO A 228 7.40 -17.88 -13.45
CA PRO A 228 7.29 -17.86 -11.99
C PRO A 228 7.35 -16.45 -11.38
N LYS A 229 8.08 -15.50 -12.00
CA LYS A 229 8.13 -14.12 -11.48
C LYS A 229 6.77 -13.42 -11.51
N LEU A 230 6.01 -13.55 -12.61
CA LEU A 230 4.68 -12.97 -12.69
C LEU A 230 3.67 -13.70 -11.80
N ARG A 231 3.77 -15.03 -11.67
CA ARG A 231 2.96 -15.82 -10.72
C ARG A 231 3.24 -15.40 -9.27
N LEU A 232 4.50 -15.17 -8.92
CA LEU A 232 4.91 -14.68 -7.61
C LEU A 232 4.39 -13.26 -7.34
N TRP A 233 4.40 -12.38 -8.34
CA TRP A 233 3.75 -11.07 -8.24
C TRP A 233 2.25 -11.21 -7.97
N GLY A 234 1.56 -12.09 -8.71
CA GLY A 234 0.16 -12.38 -8.47
C GLY A 234 -0.13 -12.88 -7.05
N LEU A 235 0.70 -13.78 -6.51
CA LEU A 235 0.62 -14.27 -5.13
C LEU A 235 0.82 -13.16 -4.09
N LEU A 236 1.80 -12.27 -4.30
CA LEU A 236 2.04 -11.13 -3.40
C LEU A 236 0.87 -10.15 -3.41
N LEU A 237 0.26 -9.90 -4.58
CA LEU A 237 -0.90 -9.02 -4.70
C LEU A 237 -2.13 -9.62 -3.99
N ASP A 238 -2.40 -10.92 -4.17
CA ASP A 238 -3.54 -11.57 -3.49
C ASP A 238 -3.36 -11.53 -1.96
N LEU A 239 -2.13 -11.72 -1.48
CA LEU A 239 -1.80 -11.54 -0.07
C LEU A 239 -2.01 -10.10 0.41
N LEU A 240 -1.61 -9.10 -0.38
CA LEU A 240 -1.84 -7.70 -0.04
C LEU A 240 -3.33 -7.34 -0.01
N VAL A 241 -4.13 -7.87 -0.94
CA VAL A 241 -5.60 -7.72 -0.91
C VAL A 241 -6.16 -8.29 0.40
N ALA A 242 -5.81 -9.54 0.73
CA ALA A 242 -6.26 -10.18 1.97
C ALA A 242 -5.81 -9.41 3.22
N ILE A 243 -4.59 -8.87 3.25
CA ILE A 243 -4.11 -8.02 4.35
C ILE A 243 -4.92 -6.73 4.44
N LYS A 244 -5.17 -6.06 3.31
CA LYS A 244 -5.93 -4.80 3.25
C LYS A 244 -7.38 -4.98 3.71
N LEU A 245 -7.97 -6.14 3.46
CA LEU A 245 -9.31 -6.52 3.88
C LEU A 245 -9.37 -7.14 5.29
N ASP A 246 -8.23 -7.27 5.96
CA ASP A 246 -8.10 -7.96 7.25
C ASP A 246 -8.58 -9.42 7.25
N GLU A 247 -8.38 -10.12 6.14
CA GLU A 247 -8.73 -11.52 6.00
C GLU A 247 -7.65 -12.46 6.59
N ASN A 248 -8.02 -13.74 6.72
CA ASN A 248 -7.10 -14.79 7.16
C ASN A 248 -6.16 -15.17 6.01
N ILE A 249 -4.86 -15.04 6.24
CA ILE A 249 -3.82 -15.29 5.22
C ILE A 249 -3.24 -16.71 5.22
N THR A 250 -3.72 -17.61 6.09
CA THR A 250 -3.10 -18.95 6.30
C THR A 250 -3.07 -19.80 5.03
N VAL A 251 -4.14 -19.79 4.24
CA VAL A 251 -4.21 -20.52 2.97
C VAL A 251 -3.18 -19.97 1.99
N LEU A 252 -3.12 -18.65 1.82
CA LEU A 252 -2.14 -17.98 0.96
C LEU A 252 -0.70 -18.28 1.40
N LEU A 253 -0.42 -18.32 2.70
CA LEU A 253 0.90 -18.71 3.22
C LEU A 253 1.25 -20.16 2.87
N THR A 254 0.26 -21.04 2.77
CA THR A 254 0.44 -22.42 2.30
C THR A 254 0.75 -22.45 0.81
N ASP A 255 0.04 -21.64 0.01
CA ASP A 255 0.31 -21.49 -1.43
C ASP A 255 1.73 -20.95 -1.68
N PHE A 256 2.21 -19.99 -0.89
CA PHE A 256 3.61 -19.53 -0.95
C PHE A 256 4.61 -20.64 -0.63
N LYS A 257 4.31 -21.48 0.36
CA LYS A 257 5.19 -22.59 0.74
C LYS A 257 5.30 -23.60 -0.40
N GLU A 258 4.18 -23.95 -1.02
CA GLU A 258 4.13 -24.85 -2.18
C GLU A 258 4.83 -24.21 -3.40
N PHE A 259 4.56 -22.93 -3.68
CA PHE A 259 5.20 -22.22 -4.78
C PHE A 259 6.73 -22.20 -4.62
N PHE A 260 7.24 -21.87 -3.43
CA PHE A 260 8.68 -21.86 -3.17
C PHE A 260 9.31 -23.26 -3.13
N SER A 261 8.56 -24.33 -2.82
CA SER A 261 9.14 -25.68 -2.92
C SER A 261 9.41 -26.09 -4.37
N HIS A 262 8.64 -25.57 -5.32
CA HIS A 262 8.78 -25.89 -6.74
C HIS A 262 9.73 -24.94 -7.48
N TYR A 263 9.62 -23.62 -7.25
CA TYR A 263 10.26 -22.60 -8.11
C TYR A 263 11.46 -21.88 -7.48
N LYS A 264 11.90 -22.24 -6.27
CA LYS A 264 12.99 -21.53 -5.57
C LYS A 264 14.27 -21.39 -6.42
N SER A 265 14.76 -22.48 -7.01
CA SER A 265 15.99 -22.46 -7.82
C SER A 265 15.82 -21.62 -9.08
N GLU A 266 14.63 -21.65 -9.70
CA GLU A 266 14.35 -20.86 -10.89
C GLU A 266 14.30 -19.36 -10.59
N LEU A 267 13.72 -18.96 -9.46
CA LEU A 267 13.70 -17.55 -9.03
C LEU A 267 15.11 -16.99 -8.78
N ASP A 268 16.01 -17.78 -8.23
CA ASP A 268 17.39 -17.36 -7.93
C ASP A 268 18.31 -17.40 -9.16
N ASN A 269 18.06 -18.31 -10.11
CA ASN A 269 18.89 -18.47 -11.32
C ASN A 269 18.39 -17.67 -12.54
N SER A 270 17.16 -17.15 -12.51
CA SER A 270 16.56 -16.45 -13.64
C SER A 270 17.03 -15.00 -13.75
N SER A 271 17.16 -14.53 -14.99
CA SER A 271 17.47 -13.13 -15.31
C SER A 271 16.54 -12.19 -14.56
N GLU A 272 17.11 -11.15 -13.95
CA GLU A 272 16.38 -10.07 -13.27
C GLU A 272 15.44 -9.32 -14.22
N LYS A 273 15.75 -9.35 -15.52
CA LYS A 273 14.88 -8.87 -16.59
C LYS A 273 14.01 -10.00 -17.14
N LEU A 274 12.72 -9.76 -17.22
CA LEU A 274 11.74 -10.62 -17.90
C LEU A 274 11.40 -10.00 -19.27
N SER A 275 11.64 -10.73 -20.36
CA SER A 275 11.24 -10.33 -21.71
C SER A 275 9.83 -10.83 -22.01
N LEU A 276 8.89 -9.92 -22.23
CA LEU A 276 7.54 -10.25 -22.67
C LEU A 276 7.46 -10.14 -24.19
N GLN A 277 7.24 -11.26 -24.88
CA GLN A 277 7.08 -11.25 -26.33
C GLN A 277 5.75 -10.59 -26.73
N VAL A 278 5.80 -9.52 -27.52
CA VAL A 278 4.61 -8.86 -28.08
C VAL A 278 4.31 -9.35 -29.49
N LYS A 279 5.34 -9.36 -30.35
CA LYS A 279 5.33 -9.96 -31.70
C LYS A 279 6.76 -10.31 -32.09
N HIS A 280 6.97 -11.03 -33.18
CA HIS A 280 8.33 -11.34 -33.66
C HIS A 280 9.17 -10.06 -33.81
N GLY A 281 10.35 -10.03 -33.17
CA GLY A 281 11.24 -8.87 -33.16
C GLY A 281 10.86 -7.73 -32.20
N LEU A 282 9.75 -7.86 -31.43
CA LEU A 282 9.33 -6.89 -30.42
C LEU A 282 9.12 -7.58 -29.07
N GLU A 283 9.90 -7.14 -28.08
CA GLU A 283 9.83 -7.58 -26.70
C GLU A 283 9.73 -6.37 -25.77
N LEU A 284 8.96 -6.51 -24.69
CA LEU A 284 8.97 -5.58 -23.57
C LEU A 284 9.83 -6.16 -22.45
N ALA A 285 10.91 -5.50 -22.11
CA ALA A 285 11.76 -5.90 -20.99
C ALA A 285 11.24 -5.28 -19.68
N LEU A 286 10.82 -6.14 -18.75
CA LEU A 286 10.47 -5.76 -17.39
C LEU A 286 11.65 -5.99 -16.46
N ASP A 287 12.09 -4.94 -15.75
CA ASP A 287 13.06 -5.09 -14.66
C ASP A 287 12.32 -5.46 -13.37
N LEU A 288 12.55 -6.67 -12.87
CA LEU A 288 11.90 -7.24 -11.68
C LEU A 288 12.93 -7.58 -10.59
N PRO A 289 13.56 -6.57 -9.94
CA PRO A 289 14.73 -6.79 -9.13
C PRO A 289 14.53 -7.74 -7.95
N PHE A 290 13.40 -7.55 -7.27
CA PHE A 290 13.09 -8.13 -5.97
C PHE A 290 12.31 -9.45 -6.09
N PHE A 291 12.09 -9.93 -7.32
CA PHE A 291 11.38 -11.18 -7.62
C PHE A 291 12.32 -12.38 -7.65
N ASN A 292 13.21 -12.45 -6.66
CA ASN A 292 14.02 -13.62 -6.33
C ASN A 292 13.55 -14.21 -4.99
N TYR A 293 14.00 -15.42 -4.65
CA TYR A 293 13.51 -16.11 -3.46
C TYR A 293 13.84 -15.35 -2.16
N THR A 294 15.06 -14.80 -2.07
CA THR A 294 15.54 -14.19 -0.83
C THR A 294 14.80 -12.89 -0.51
N ASP A 295 14.66 -12.00 -1.48
CA ASP A 295 13.92 -10.75 -1.32
C ASP A 295 12.43 -11.02 -1.05
N CYS A 296 11.80 -11.88 -1.85
CA CYS A 296 10.37 -12.19 -1.68
C CYS A 296 10.08 -12.88 -0.35
N LYS A 297 10.97 -13.74 0.16
CA LYS A 297 10.82 -14.32 1.51
C LYS A 297 10.88 -13.25 2.60
N ASN A 298 11.75 -12.24 2.43
CA ASN A 298 11.87 -11.14 3.39
C ASN A 298 10.63 -10.21 3.33
N ILE A 299 10.13 -9.89 2.13
CA ILE A 299 8.89 -9.14 1.90
C ILE A 299 7.68 -9.90 2.48
N LEU A 300 7.58 -11.21 2.23
CA LEU A 300 6.52 -12.06 2.77
C LEU A 300 6.51 -12.03 4.30
N LEU A 301 7.69 -12.04 4.92
CA LEU A 301 7.81 -11.99 6.38
C LEU A 301 7.36 -10.64 6.96
N LEU A 302 7.62 -9.54 6.25
CA LEU A 302 7.08 -8.22 6.57
C LEU A 302 5.55 -8.23 6.49
N PHE A 303 4.98 -8.68 5.37
CA PHE A 303 3.54 -8.75 5.16
C PHE A 303 2.84 -9.62 6.21
N GLN A 304 3.41 -10.77 6.54
CA GLN A 304 2.92 -11.64 7.60
C GLN A 304 2.96 -10.94 8.97
N SER A 305 4.04 -10.20 9.26
CA SER A 305 4.16 -9.43 10.50
C SER A 305 3.10 -8.34 10.62
N VAL A 306 2.82 -7.61 9.53
CA VAL A 306 1.75 -6.60 9.49
C VAL A 306 0.38 -7.23 9.71
N SER A 307 0.09 -8.35 9.04
CA SER A 307 -1.22 -9.03 9.16
C SER A 307 -1.56 -9.47 10.60
N TYR A 308 -0.53 -9.84 11.37
CA TYR A 308 -0.66 -10.28 12.76
C TYR A 308 -0.35 -9.20 13.80
N LEU A 309 -0.11 -7.94 13.39
CA LEU A 309 0.30 -6.86 14.27
C LEU A 309 -0.66 -6.65 15.46
N THR A 310 -1.97 -6.73 15.20
CA THR A 310 -3.00 -6.54 16.22
C THR A 310 -3.07 -7.70 17.24
N ASN A 311 -2.42 -8.83 16.96
CA ASN A 311 -2.35 -10.00 17.84
C ASN A 311 -1.11 -10.00 18.76
N CYS A 312 -0.36 -8.90 18.81
CA CYS A 312 0.90 -8.75 19.56
C CYS A 312 0.80 -9.09 21.07
N TYR A 313 -0.37 -8.89 21.68
CA TYR A 313 -0.63 -9.24 23.09
C TYR A 313 -0.61 -10.75 23.37
N SER A 314 -0.83 -11.58 22.35
CA SER A 314 -0.94 -13.03 22.49
C SER A 314 0.44 -13.69 22.43
N LYS A 315 0.87 -14.35 23.52
CA LYS A 315 2.12 -15.14 23.54
C LYS A 315 2.17 -16.22 22.45
N LYS A 316 1.01 -16.70 21.97
CA LYS A 316 0.91 -17.72 20.91
C LYS A 316 0.96 -17.13 19.50
N SER A 317 0.65 -15.84 19.34
CA SER A 317 0.41 -15.22 18.05
C SER A 317 1.16 -13.88 17.86
N ASN A 318 2.14 -13.59 18.72
CA ASN A 318 3.01 -12.41 18.66
C ASN A 318 4.08 -12.53 17.56
N PHE A 319 3.63 -12.77 16.34
CA PHE A 319 4.48 -12.98 15.17
C PHE A 319 5.30 -11.71 14.88
N SER A 320 4.65 -10.54 14.83
CA SER A 320 5.27 -9.24 14.58
C SER A 320 6.44 -8.95 15.53
N THR A 321 6.26 -9.13 16.84
CA THR A 321 7.31 -8.92 17.85
C THR A 321 8.57 -9.74 17.59
N LYS A 322 8.42 -10.98 17.08
CA LYS A 322 9.54 -11.88 16.80
C LYS A 322 10.19 -11.61 15.44
N PHE A 323 9.40 -11.26 14.44
CA PHE A 323 9.84 -11.27 13.05
C PHE A 323 10.13 -9.89 12.47
N LEU A 324 9.54 -8.79 12.97
CA LEU A 324 9.93 -7.44 12.53
C LEU A 324 11.43 -7.15 12.76
N PRO A 325 12.05 -7.48 13.91
CA PRO A 325 13.50 -7.32 14.09
C PRO A 325 14.32 -8.17 13.11
N LYS A 326 13.81 -9.36 12.75
CA LYS A 326 14.47 -10.24 11.78
C LYS A 326 14.40 -9.67 10.36
N VAL A 327 13.24 -9.13 9.97
CA VAL A 327 13.08 -8.44 8.68
C VAL A 327 14.04 -7.27 8.62
N LEU A 328 14.05 -6.40 9.64
CA LEU A 328 14.95 -5.24 9.70
C LEU A 328 16.41 -5.64 9.48
N LYS A 329 16.90 -6.65 10.20
CA LYS A 329 18.27 -7.15 10.05
C LYS A 329 18.52 -7.70 8.63
N SER A 330 17.62 -8.56 8.13
CA SER A 330 17.76 -9.18 6.80
C SER A 330 17.73 -8.13 5.69
N THR A 331 16.88 -7.11 5.81
CA THR A 331 16.77 -5.99 4.86
C THR A 331 18.06 -5.16 4.84
N ALA A 332 18.66 -4.87 6.00
CA ALA A 332 19.93 -4.15 6.07
C ALA A 332 21.08 -4.95 5.43
N GLU A 333 21.12 -6.27 5.67
CA GLU A 333 22.07 -7.18 5.03
C GLU A 333 21.88 -7.19 3.50
N LEU A 334 20.64 -7.36 3.02
CA LEU A 334 20.30 -7.33 1.60
C LEU A 334 20.74 -6.03 0.95
N LYS A 335 20.39 -4.87 1.53
CA LYS A 335 20.82 -3.55 1.07
C LYS A 335 22.33 -3.46 0.92
N SER A 336 23.08 -3.92 1.92
CA SER A 336 24.55 -3.85 1.94
C SER A 336 25.19 -4.74 0.87
N SER A 337 24.61 -5.92 0.62
CA SER A 337 25.05 -6.86 -0.40
C SER A 337 24.52 -6.57 -1.80
N PHE A 338 23.56 -5.64 -1.94
CA PHE A 338 22.90 -5.37 -3.21
C PHE A 338 23.87 -4.72 -4.20
N GLN A 339 24.18 -5.48 -5.24
CA GLN A 339 25.16 -5.14 -6.27
C GLN A 339 24.54 -5.45 -7.63
N ARG A 340 24.55 -4.47 -8.54
CA ARG A 340 24.08 -4.64 -9.92
C ARG A 340 24.93 -3.85 -10.90
N LYS A 341 25.04 -4.38 -12.10
CA LYS A 341 25.64 -3.68 -13.25
C LYS A 341 24.60 -2.79 -13.90
N THR A 342 24.41 -1.60 -13.35
CA THR A 342 23.42 -0.61 -13.81
C THR A 342 23.92 0.80 -13.47
N SER A 343 23.14 1.82 -13.79
CA SER A 343 23.49 3.19 -13.46
C SER A 343 23.57 3.40 -11.94
N VAL A 344 24.43 4.32 -11.49
CA VAL A 344 24.51 4.71 -10.06
C VAL A 344 23.15 5.23 -9.56
N SER A 345 22.46 6.01 -10.39
CA SER A 345 21.12 6.54 -10.10
C SER A 345 20.10 5.41 -9.88
N ARG A 346 20.06 4.42 -10.78
CA ARG A 346 19.17 3.26 -10.68
C ARG A 346 19.51 2.40 -9.48
N LEU A 347 20.79 2.14 -9.23
CA LEU A 347 21.23 1.36 -8.07
C LEU A 347 20.85 2.04 -6.76
N SER A 348 21.01 3.37 -6.66
CA SER A 348 20.59 4.15 -5.50
C SER A 348 19.09 4.05 -5.27
N TYR A 349 18.28 4.17 -6.33
CA TYR A 349 16.83 3.99 -6.27
C TYR A 349 16.42 2.58 -5.80
N LEU A 350 17.10 1.54 -6.30
CA LEU A 350 16.81 0.17 -5.87
C LEU A 350 17.19 -0.03 -4.39
N ARG A 351 18.30 0.56 -3.93
CA ARG A 351 18.70 0.54 -2.51
C ARG A 351 17.72 1.30 -1.62
N SER A 352 17.12 2.39 -2.09
CA SER A 352 16.14 3.15 -1.30
C SER A 352 14.85 2.37 -1.03
N ILE A 353 14.52 1.35 -1.83
CA ILE A 353 13.39 0.45 -1.54
C ILE A 353 13.64 -0.35 -0.25
N TYR A 354 14.88 -0.80 -0.02
CA TYR A 354 15.25 -1.42 1.26
C TYR A 354 15.20 -0.42 2.42
N ASP A 355 15.54 0.84 2.19
CA ASP A 355 15.37 1.89 3.21
C ASP A 355 13.90 2.08 3.58
N SER A 356 13.01 2.14 2.59
CA SER A 356 11.56 2.17 2.84
C SER A 356 11.07 0.94 3.61
N MET A 357 11.61 -0.25 3.34
CA MET A 357 11.28 -1.45 4.12
C MET A 357 11.75 -1.35 5.59
N ILE A 358 12.94 -0.78 5.83
CA ILE A 358 13.46 -0.54 7.19
C ILE A 358 12.58 0.48 7.92
N GLU A 359 12.23 1.58 7.27
CA GLU A 359 11.30 2.60 7.80
C GLU A 359 9.95 1.99 8.18
N LEU A 360 9.37 1.14 7.30
CA LEU A 360 8.13 0.41 7.60
C LEU A 360 8.28 -0.51 8.82
N CYS A 361 9.40 -1.22 8.97
CA CYS A 361 9.64 -2.03 10.16
C CYS A 361 9.65 -1.17 11.43
N HIS A 362 10.31 -0.02 11.42
CA HIS A 362 10.32 0.90 12.55
C HIS A 362 8.92 1.46 12.85
N PHE A 363 8.18 1.84 11.82
CA PHE A 363 6.79 2.30 11.96
C PHE A 363 5.93 1.27 12.67
N TYR A 364 5.92 0.02 12.20
CA TYR A 364 5.10 -1.04 12.80
C TYR A 364 5.60 -1.48 14.19
N GLN A 365 6.90 -1.37 14.48
CA GLN A 365 7.42 -1.58 15.83
C GLN A 365 6.91 -0.53 16.82
N MET A 366 6.89 0.75 16.42
CA MET A 366 6.33 1.82 17.25
C MET A 366 4.81 1.65 17.44
N TRP A 367 4.10 1.29 16.37
CA TRP A 367 2.67 0.99 16.45
C TRP A 367 2.37 -0.16 17.41
N GLU A 368 3.10 -1.27 17.31
CA GLU A 368 2.99 -2.40 18.24
C GLU A 368 3.28 -1.99 19.68
N PHE A 369 4.35 -1.21 19.90
CA PHE A 369 4.69 -0.72 21.22
C PHE A 369 3.56 0.10 21.83
N MET A 370 2.96 1.02 21.06
CA MET A 370 1.82 1.83 21.52
C MET A 370 0.62 0.98 21.93
N ILE A 371 0.27 -0.05 21.14
CA ILE A 371 -0.81 -0.99 21.49
C ILE A 371 -0.53 -1.66 22.84
N LEU A 372 0.68 -2.17 23.04
CA LEU A 372 1.02 -3.00 24.21
C LEU A 372 1.28 -2.19 25.48
N SER A 373 2.04 -1.10 25.35
CA SER A 373 2.69 -0.42 26.47
C SER A 373 2.17 0.99 26.70
N GLY A 374 1.45 1.57 25.73
CA GLY A 374 0.96 2.94 25.80
C GLY A 374 1.90 3.94 25.13
N PRO A 375 1.83 5.23 25.47
CA PRO A 375 2.58 6.27 24.78
C PRO A 375 4.10 6.01 24.82
N VAL A 376 4.76 6.23 23.68
CA VAL A 376 6.21 6.17 23.51
C VAL A 376 6.84 7.38 24.19
N LYS A 377 7.90 7.12 24.98
CA LYS A 377 8.73 8.16 25.60
C LYS A 377 9.94 8.41 24.71
N GLY A 378 10.11 9.65 24.25
CA GLY A 378 11.24 10.05 23.38
C GLY A 378 10.81 10.37 21.95
N GLU A 379 11.78 10.68 21.10
CA GLU A 379 11.53 11.08 19.72
C GLU A 379 11.19 9.87 18.84
N PHE A 380 10.21 10.05 17.96
CA PHE A 380 9.93 9.09 16.90
C PHE A 380 11.05 9.05 15.86
N PRO A 381 11.28 7.90 15.20
CA PRO A 381 12.13 7.83 14.02
C PRO A 381 11.67 8.83 12.95
N GLN A 382 12.60 9.38 12.18
CA GLN A 382 12.25 10.12 10.98
C GLN A 382 11.79 9.17 9.88
N PHE A 383 10.70 9.51 9.21
CA PHE A 383 10.14 8.75 8.10
C PHE A 383 10.17 9.59 6.83
N SER A 384 10.40 8.95 5.68
CA SER A 384 10.36 9.61 4.38
C SER A 384 8.94 10.10 4.01
N ASP A 385 7.91 9.38 4.46
CA ASP A 385 6.52 9.81 4.38
C ASP A 385 6.12 10.61 5.64
N PRO A 386 5.88 11.94 5.52
CA PRO A 386 5.51 12.77 6.66
C PRO A 386 4.14 12.41 7.26
N ASP A 387 3.25 11.78 6.49
CA ASP A 387 1.93 11.40 6.99
C ASP A 387 2.02 10.30 8.04
N TYR A 388 2.99 9.38 7.91
CA TYR A 388 3.22 8.31 8.90
C TYR A 388 3.81 8.84 10.20
N TYR A 389 4.77 9.77 10.12
CA TYR A 389 5.29 10.47 11.29
C TYR A 389 4.16 11.19 12.03
N THR A 390 3.39 12.01 11.31
CA THR A 390 2.31 12.81 11.88
C THR A 390 1.22 11.93 12.50
N LEU A 391 0.92 10.77 11.89
CA LEU A 391 -0.05 9.83 12.42
C LEU A 391 0.41 9.19 13.73
N LEU A 392 1.66 8.73 13.82
CA LEU A 392 2.21 8.18 15.07
C LEU A 392 2.21 9.23 16.17
N GLU A 393 2.61 10.47 15.85
CA GLU A 393 2.60 11.58 16.80
C GLU A 393 1.19 11.91 17.30
N ALA A 394 0.21 11.95 16.38
CA ALA A 394 -1.19 12.18 16.73
C ALA A 394 -1.73 11.10 17.67
N MET A 395 -1.46 9.83 17.37
CA MET A 395 -1.87 8.70 18.20
C MET A 395 -1.19 8.72 19.57
N ASN A 396 0.11 9.00 19.61
CA ASN A 396 0.89 9.06 20.83
C ASN A 396 0.40 10.17 21.77
N SER A 397 0.22 11.37 21.23
CA SER A 397 -0.29 12.54 21.94
C SER A 397 -1.70 12.29 22.48
N HIS A 398 -2.57 11.62 21.69
CA HIS A 398 -3.91 11.25 22.13
C HIS A 398 -3.88 10.26 23.31
N MET A 399 -2.87 9.38 23.38
CA MET A 399 -2.71 8.42 24.46
C MET A 399 -2.05 9.00 25.72
N ALA A 400 -1.30 10.10 25.61
CA ALA A 400 -0.44 10.62 26.66
C ALA A 400 -1.16 11.26 27.87
N ILE A 401 -2.50 11.38 27.85
CA ILE A 401 -3.31 11.88 28.99
C ILE A 401 -2.90 13.31 29.44
N GLU A 402 -2.30 14.10 28.56
CA GLU A 402 -2.12 15.53 28.80
C GLU A 402 -3.30 16.27 28.13
N ASN A 403 -3.78 17.36 28.76
CA ASN A 403 -4.95 18.14 28.31
C ASN A 403 -4.72 18.89 26.98
N GLU A 404 -3.90 18.35 26.07
CA GLU A 404 -3.55 18.93 24.78
C GLU A 404 -4.57 18.59 23.68
N SER A 405 -5.85 18.71 24.03
CA SER A 405 -7.00 18.45 23.15
C SER A 405 -6.90 19.23 21.82
N GLU A 406 -6.36 20.46 21.87
CA GLU A 406 -6.17 21.31 20.69
C GLU A 406 -5.02 20.82 19.80
N HIS A 407 -3.90 20.39 20.40
CA HIS A 407 -2.75 19.86 19.66
C HIS A 407 -3.13 18.59 18.89
N VAL A 408 -3.74 17.61 19.57
CA VAL A 408 -4.21 16.36 18.96
C VAL A 408 -5.21 16.62 17.83
N THR A 409 -6.15 17.54 18.04
CA THR A 409 -7.11 17.94 17.01
C THR A 409 -6.40 18.57 15.81
N SER A 410 -5.38 19.40 16.03
CA SER A 410 -4.60 20.03 14.96
C SER A 410 -3.84 19.01 14.10
N LEU A 411 -3.28 17.98 14.73
CA LEU A 411 -2.58 16.88 14.05
C LEU A 411 -3.55 16.05 13.19
N TYR A 412 -4.68 15.60 13.71
CA TYR A 412 -5.65 14.88 12.88
C TYR A 412 -6.21 15.74 11.74
N LYS A 413 -6.41 17.05 11.97
CA LYS A 413 -6.85 17.97 10.89
C LYS A 413 -5.83 18.15 9.78
N SER A 414 -4.53 18.11 10.08
CA SER A 414 -3.49 18.16 9.04
C SER A 414 -3.51 16.88 8.20
N ILE A 415 -3.65 15.71 8.86
CA ILE A 415 -3.71 14.40 8.22
C ILE A 415 -4.97 14.23 7.36
N ILE A 416 -6.11 14.83 7.73
CA ILE A 416 -7.34 14.75 6.92
C ILE A 416 -7.15 15.27 5.49
N ARG A 417 -6.12 16.10 5.24
CA ARG A 417 -5.76 16.61 3.91
C ARG A 417 -4.76 15.72 3.15
N SER A 418 -4.34 14.60 3.74
CA SER A 418 -3.42 13.63 3.14
C SER A 418 -3.97 13.08 1.82
N LYS A 419 -3.04 12.73 0.91
CA LYS A 419 -3.34 11.99 -0.32
C LYS A 419 -3.56 10.49 -0.06
N ASN A 420 -3.10 9.98 1.08
CA ASN A 420 -3.29 8.59 1.49
C ASN A 420 -4.68 8.42 2.13
N LEU A 421 -5.58 7.74 1.41
CA LEU A 421 -6.98 7.56 1.82
C LEU A 421 -7.11 6.81 3.15
N GLU A 422 -6.29 5.78 3.38
CA GLU A 422 -6.37 4.98 4.61
C GLU A 422 -5.94 5.80 5.83
N VAL A 423 -4.81 6.50 5.74
CA VAL A 423 -4.33 7.38 6.81
C VAL A 423 -5.33 8.51 7.08
N ARG A 424 -5.93 9.08 6.03
CA ARG A 424 -7.02 10.05 6.14
C ARG A 424 -8.24 9.48 6.87
N LEU A 425 -8.67 8.27 6.54
CA LEU A 425 -9.79 7.60 7.20
C LEU A 425 -9.50 7.32 8.68
N ILE A 426 -8.27 6.90 9.03
CA ILE A 426 -7.84 6.74 10.42
C ILE A 426 -7.97 8.07 11.17
N ALA A 427 -7.50 9.18 10.60
CA ALA A 427 -7.62 10.50 11.21
C ALA A 427 -9.08 10.97 11.33
N MET A 428 -9.93 10.70 10.33
CA MET A 428 -11.36 11.00 10.38
C MET A 428 -12.07 10.24 11.51
N ILE A 429 -11.76 8.95 11.70
CA ILE A 429 -12.29 8.16 12.83
C ILE A 429 -11.91 8.79 14.17
N HIS A 430 -10.63 9.09 14.37
CA HIS A 430 -10.16 9.66 15.64
C HIS A 430 -10.75 11.04 15.89
N ASN A 431 -10.83 11.90 14.87
CA ASN A 431 -11.48 13.20 14.97
C ASN A 431 -12.98 13.07 15.29
N HIS A 432 -13.69 12.11 14.69
CA HIS A 432 -15.09 11.85 15.01
C HIS A 432 -15.28 11.40 16.47
N VAL A 433 -14.47 10.44 16.94
CA VAL A 433 -14.47 9.98 18.34
C VAL A 433 -14.24 11.17 19.30
N PHE A 434 -13.32 12.06 18.93
CA PHE A 434 -13.03 13.25 19.70
C PHE A 434 -14.24 14.20 19.79
N CYS A 435 -14.88 14.50 18.66
CA CYS A 435 -16.10 15.32 18.62
C CYS A 435 -17.25 14.71 19.45
N VAL A 436 -17.46 13.39 19.36
CA VAL A 436 -18.47 12.68 20.15
C VAL A 436 -18.16 12.77 21.64
N SER A 437 -16.90 12.61 22.04
CA SER A 437 -16.48 12.75 23.44
C SER A 437 -16.74 14.16 24.00
N GLN A 438 -16.44 15.19 23.22
CA GLN A 438 -16.72 16.58 23.58
C GLN A 438 -18.21 16.84 23.77
N LEU A 439 -19.05 16.35 22.84
CA LEU A 439 -20.50 16.47 22.94
C LEU A 439 -21.05 15.77 24.19
N SER A 440 -20.61 14.53 24.44
CA SER A 440 -21.03 13.73 25.60
C SER A 440 -20.70 14.39 26.94
N LYS A 441 -19.58 15.11 27.03
CA LYS A 441 -19.12 15.77 28.27
C LYS A 441 -19.61 17.22 28.38
N CYS A 442 -20.25 17.77 27.34
CA CYS A 442 -20.62 19.17 27.30
C CYS A 442 -21.69 19.50 28.36
N GLN A 443 -21.32 20.38 29.30
CA GLN A 443 -22.21 20.94 30.32
C GLN A 443 -22.61 22.40 30.03
N HIS A 444 -22.24 22.93 28.85
CA HIS A 444 -22.48 24.32 28.46
C HIS A 444 -23.91 24.59 27.99
N GLN A 445 -24.17 25.85 27.62
CA GLN A 445 -25.46 26.35 27.13
C GLN A 445 -25.89 25.67 25.81
N PRO A 446 -27.20 25.70 25.48
CA PRO A 446 -27.78 25.06 24.28
C PRO A 446 -27.07 25.38 22.96
N GLU A 447 -26.55 26.60 22.80
CA GLU A 447 -25.84 27.05 21.59
C GLU A 447 -24.57 26.24 21.33
N VAL A 448 -23.72 26.06 22.35
CA VAL A 448 -22.48 25.27 22.27
C VAL A 448 -22.77 23.80 21.97
N ILE A 449 -23.88 23.28 22.51
CA ILE A 449 -24.33 21.91 22.24
C ILE A 449 -24.76 21.77 20.78
N SER A 450 -25.47 22.76 20.23
CA SER A 450 -25.87 22.80 18.83
C SER A 450 -24.64 22.80 17.90
N ASP A 451 -23.64 23.64 18.19
CA ASP A 451 -22.39 23.70 17.42
C ASP A 451 -21.62 22.36 17.44
N LEU A 452 -21.51 21.73 18.61
CA LEU A 452 -20.88 20.41 18.75
C LEU A 452 -21.67 19.33 18.01
N THR A 453 -23.00 19.38 18.06
CA THR A 453 -23.88 18.47 17.32
C THR A 453 -23.64 18.59 15.81
N HIS A 454 -23.54 19.82 15.29
CA HIS A 454 -23.21 20.06 13.88
C HIS A 454 -21.84 19.49 13.51
N LYS A 455 -20.80 19.72 14.34
CA LYS A 455 -19.46 19.17 14.11
C LYS A 455 -19.44 17.65 14.08
N VAL A 456 -20.17 16.99 14.98
CA VAL A 456 -20.29 15.53 14.99
C VAL A 456 -20.97 15.02 13.72
N ASN A 457 -22.07 15.64 13.30
CA ASN A 457 -22.77 15.26 12.06
C ASN A 457 -21.92 15.46 10.81
N ASP A 458 -21.18 16.56 10.71
CA ASP A 458 -20.28 16.83 9.58
C ASP A 458 -19.14 15.81 9.51
N SER A 459 -18.49 15.55 10.66
CA SER A 459 -17.41 14.56 10.72
C SER A 459 -17.90 13.16 10.35
N TRP A 460 -19.11 12.78 10.76
CA TRP A 460 -19.74 11.51 10.39
C TRP A 460 -19.99 11.41 8.88
N LYS A 461 -20.60 12.44 8.28
CA LYS A 461 -20.88 12.47 6.83
C LYS A 461 -19.60 12.36 6.00
N GLN A 462 -18.56 13.10 6.38
CA GLN A 462 -17.26 13.05 5.69
C GLN A 462 -16.60 11.66 5.79
N LEU A 463 -16.67 11.04 6.98
CA LEU A 463 -16.14 9.71 7.24
C LEU A 463 -16.87 8.66 6.38
N VAL A 464 -18.21 8.60 6.45
CA VAL A 464 -19.01 7.59 5.73
C VAL A 464 -18.83 7.71 4.21
N SER A 465 -18.88 8.93 3.68
CA SER A 465 -18.68 9.16 2.23
C SER A 465 -17.28 8.73 1.77
N SER A 466 -16.23 9.02 2.56
CA SER A 466 -14.87 8.60 2.22
C SER A 466 -14.68 7.08 2.34
N PHE A 467 -15.33 6.46 3.33
CA PHE A 467 -15.26 5.03 3.57
C PHE A 467 -15.94 4.22 2.47
N GLN A 468 -17.16 4.60 2.07
CA GLN A 468 -17.94 3.90 1.03
C GLN A 468 -17.25 3.87 -0.34
N ASN A 469 -16.48 4.91 -0.66
CA ASN A 469 -15.72 5.01 -1.92
C ASN A 469 -14.35 4.33 -1.88
N SER A 470 -14.03 3.58 -0.81
CA SER A 470 -12.73 2.95 -0.60
C SER A 470 -12.82 1.43 -0.61
N ILE A 471 -11.72 0.74 -0.87
CA ILE A 471 -11.63 -0.73 -0.70
C ILE A 471 -11.97 -1.18 0.73
N LEU A 472 -11.74 -0.32 1.73
CA LEU A 472 -11.99 -0.62 3.13
C LEU A 472 -13.48 -0.80 3.43
N CYS A 473 -14.39 -0.40 2.54
CA CYS A 473 -15.81 -0.69 2.70
C CYS A 473 -16.13 -2.19 2.71
N HIS A 474 -15.21 -3.03 2.22
CA HIS A 474 -15.28 -4.49 2.28
C HIS A 474 -14.48 -5.10 3.44
N ASN A 475 -13.73 -4.27 4.19
CA ASN A 475 -12.97 -4.73 5.36
C ASN A 475 -13.90 -4.79 6.59
N ARG A 476 -14.05 -6.00 7.16
CA ARG A 476 -14.96 -6.28 8.27
C ARG A 476 -14.58 -5.59 9.58
N THR A 477 -13.28 -5.43 9.84
CA THR A 477 -12.77 -4.68 11.00
C THR A 477 -13.23 -3.23 10.93
N TRP A 478 -13.15 -2.63 9.74
CA TRP A 478 -13.61 -1.26 9.50
C TRP A 478 -15.14 -1.14 9.57
N GLN A 479 -15.88 -2.03 8.92
CA GLN A 479 -17.35 -2.06 8.98
C GLN A 479 -17.86 -2.15 10.44
N CYS A 480 -17.29 -3.07 11.23
CA CYS A 480 -17.64 -3.24 12.64
C CYS A 480 -17.28 -1.99 13.46
N THR A 481 -16.12 -1.38 13.21
CA THR A 481 -15.70 -0.14 13.87
C THR A 481 -16.69 1.00 13.58
N ILE A 482 -17.08 1.18 12.32
CA ILE A 482 -18.06 2.19 11.90
C ILE A 482 -19.41 1.95 12.59
N ALA A 483 -19.91 0.70 12.62
CA ALA A 483 -21.14 0.37 13.32
C ALA A 483 -21.06 0.68 14.83
N CYS A 484 -19.96 0.31 15.48
CA CYS A 484 -19.75 0.59 16.91
C CYS A 484 -19.75 2.10 17.19
N LEU A 485 -19.07 2.90 16.37
CA LEU A 485 -19.01 4.36 16.53
C LEU A 485 -20.38 5.02 16.35
N TRP A 486 -21.16 4.56 15.37
CA TRP A 486 -22.53 5.04 15.16
C TRP A 486 -23.37 4.80 16.42
N ILE A 487 -23.32 3.60 17.00
CA ILE A 487 -24.07 3.24 18.22
C ILE A 487 -23.62 4.08 19.42
N ILE A 488 -22.31 4.21 19.65
CA ILE A 488 -21.75 4.98 20.77
C ILE A 488 -22.25 6.43 20.75
N SER A 489 -22.42 7.02 19.57
CA SER A 489 -22.86 8.42 19.42
C SER A 489 -24.37 8.66 19.59
N ARG A 490 -25.21 7.61 19.66
CA ARG A 490 -26.68 7.70 19.53
C ARG A 490 -27.50 7.01 20.60
N PHE A 491 -26.84 6.29 21.52
CA PHE A 491 -27.52 5.56 22.59
C PHE A 491 -26.93 5.88 23.95
N GLU A 492 -27.80 6.11 24.92
CA GLU A 492 -27.45 5.95 26.34
C GLU A 492 -27.28 4.46 26.65
N PRO A 493 -26.35 4.07 27.55
CA PRO A 493 -25.51 4.92 28.40
C PRO A 493 -24.15 5.30 27.76
N PHE A 494 -23.93 5.06 26.47
CA PHE A 494 -22.61 5.20 25.84
C PHE A 494 -22.18 6.65 25.59
N THR A 495 -23.15 7.53 25.37
CA THR A 495 -22.97 8.99 25.32
C THR A 495 -23.95 9.65 26.27
N GLY A 496 -23.50 10.72 26.94
CA GLY A 496 -24.36 11.54 27.81
C GLY A 496 -25.31 12.46 27.04
N ARG A 497 -25.12 12.59 25.71
CA ARG A 497 -25.99 13.37 24.82
C ARG A 497 -26.14 12.62 23.49
N PRO A 498 -27.10 11.70 23.36
CA PRO A 498 -27.32 10.95 22.13
C PRO A 498 -27.79 11.88 21.00
N LEU A 499 -27.23 11.67 19.80
CA LEU A 499 -27.73 12.32 18.60
C LEU A 499 -29.13 11.80 18.24
N PRO A 500 -29.98 12.62 17.60
CA PRO A 500 -31.29 12.19 17.13
C PRO A 500 -31.17 11.05 16.09
N LYS A 501 -32.18 10.20 16.07
CA LYS A 501 -32.29 8.99 15.23
C LYS A 501 -33.47 9.20 14.27
N ASP A 502 -33.27 10.03 13.25
CA ASP A 502 -34.35 10.48 12.38
C ASP A 502 -34.66 9.48 11.24
N ASP A 503 -33.73 8.58 10.92
CA ASP A 503 -33.88 7.57 9.87
C ASP A 503 -33.94 6.15 10.45
N GLU A 504 -35.13 5.56 10.48
CA GLU A 504 -35.35 4.18 10.95
C GLU A 504 -34.57 3.14 10.16
N LYS A 505 -34.31 3.36 8.85
CA LYS A 505 -33.53 2.42 8.03
C LYS A 505 -32.06 2.44 8.42
N GLU A 506 -31.51 3.63 8.71
CA GLU A 506 -30.14 3.77 9.20
C GLU A 506 -30.00 3.07 10.57
N VAL A 507 -30.98 3.26 11.46
CA VAL A 507 -31.01 2.59 12.77
C VAL A 507 -31.03 1.08 12.61
N GLN A 508 -31.94 0.55 11.80
CA GLN A 508 -32.06 -0.88 11.56
C GLN A 508 -30.76 -1.45 10.97
N PHE A 509 -30.18 -0.78 9.97
CA PHE A 509 -28.92 -1.19 9.35
C PHE A 509 -27.79 -1.38 10.37
N TYR A 510 -27.53 -0.40 11.24
CA TYR A 510 -26.43 -0.51 12.20
C TYR A 510 -26.71 -1.48 13.34
N MET A 511 -27.98 -1.66 13.73
CA MET A 511 -28.38 -2.66 14.72
C MET A 511 -28.23 -4.08 14.17
N ASP A 512 -28.58 -4.32 12.90
CA ASP A 512 -28.34 -5.60 12.22
C ASP A 512 -26.85 -5.90 12.09
N GLN A 513 -26.04 -4.90 11.74
CA GLN A 513 -24.58 -5.04 11.72
C GLN A 513 -24.03 -5.39 13.11
N LEU A 514 -24.45 -4.70 14.16
CA LEU A 514 -24.04 -5.02 15.54
C LEU A 514 -24.41 -6.46 15.88
N ASN A 515 -25.65 -6.87 15.61
CA ASN A 515 -26.13 -8.21 15.89
C ASN A 515 -25.31 -9.27 15.14
N GLY A 516 -25.08 -9.08 13.83
CA GLY A 516 -24.28 -9.98 13.00
C GLY A 516 -22.84 -10.13 13.51
N PHE A 517 -22.16 -9.01 13.78
CA PHE A 517 -20.81 -9.02 14.34
C PHE A 517 -20.75 -9.63 15.73
N PHE A 518 -21.67 -9.26 16.63
CA PHE A 518 -21.68 -9.77 18.00
C PHE A 518 -21.93 -11.28 18.03
N SER A 519 -22.89 -11.77 17.25
CA SER A 519 -23.26 -13.19 17.19
C SER A 519 -22.09 -14.10 16.79
N GLN A 520 -21.21 -13.64 15.88
CA GLN A 520 -20.05 -14.44 15.42
C GLN A 520 -18.77 -14.20 16.24
N ASN A 521 -18.69 -13.15 17.05
CA ASN A 521 -17.46 -12.75 17.75
C ASN A 521 -17.67 -12.54 19.27
N ALA A 522 -18.78 -13.04 19.82
CA ALA A 522 -19.03 -13.00 21.26
C ALA A 522 -17.90 -13.72 22.01
N LEU A 523 -17.45 -13.16 23.14
CA LEU A 523 -16.40 -13.78 23.95
C LEU A 523 -16.85 -15.07 24.66
N LEU A 524 -18.17 -15.25 24.80
CA LEU A 524 -18.79 -16.43 25.38
C LEU A 524 -19.32 -17.33 24.26
N PRO A 525 -18.83 -18.58 24.14
CA PRO A 525 -19.30 -19.52 23.11
C PRO A 525 -20.80 -19.78 23.17
N GLU A 526 -21.41 -19.74 24.36
CA GLU A 526 -22.83 -20.01 24.57
C GLU A 526 -23.74 -18.94 23.93
N ILE A 527 -23.22 -17.73 23.74
CA ILE A 527 -23.91 -16.61 23.08
C ILE A 527 -23.73 -16.68 21.56
N GLN A 528 -22.72 -17.40 21.07
CA GLN A 528 -22.47 -17.51 19.64
C GLN A 528 -23.59 -18.32 18.98
N CYS A 529 -24.41 -17.65 18.18
CA CYS A 529 -25.54 -18.28 17.53
C CYS A 529 -25.08 -19.03 16.29
N HIS A 530 -25.15 -20.37 16.31
CA HIS A 530 -24.88 -21.22 15.14
C HIS A 530 -26.06 -21.31 14.17
N SER A 531 -27.15 -20.56 14.37
CA SER A 531 -28.35 -20.58 13.52
C SER A 531 -28.27 -19.67 12.29
N LEU A 532 -27.08 -19.24 11.91
CA LEU A 532 -26.86 -18.50 10.67
C LEU A 532 -26.89 -19.49 9.49
N ASN A 533 -27.52 -19.10 8.39
CA ASN A 533 -27.54 -19.91 7.17
C ASN A 533 -26.10 -20.26 6.76
N GLU A 534 -25.86 -21.44 6.17
CA GLU A 534 -24.51 -21.86 5.73
C GLU A 534 -23.82 -20.83 4.82
N SER A 535 -24.60 -20.01 4.11
CA SER A 535 -24.13 -18.90 3.26
C SER A 535 -23.62 -17.67 4.01
N GLU A 536 -23.93 -17.50 5.31
CA GLU A 536 -23.56 -16.36 6.16
C GLU A 536 -22.43 -16.69 7.15
N ILE A 537 -22.06 -17.99 7.23
CA ILE A 537 -20.96 -18.46 8.06
C ILE A 537 -19.67 -17.80 7.59
N GLY A 538 -19.06 -17.04 8.48
CA GLY A 538 -17.81 -16.35 8.21
C GLY A 538 -17.97 -14.94 7.63
N GLN A 539 -19.17 -14.44 7.34
CA GLN A 539 -19.37 -13.07 6.81
C GLN A 539 -18.96 -11.99 7.81
N TYR A 540 -19.15 -12.22 9.10
CA TYR A 540 -18.91 -11.25 10.17
C TYR A 540 -17.68 -11.58 11.03
N THR A 541 -16.88 -12.58 10.67
CA THR A 541 -15.70 -12.96 11.47
C THR A 541 -14.64 -11.86 11.45
N LEU A 542 -14.16 -11.46 12.64
CA LEU A 542 -13.16 -10.42 12.84
C LEU A 542 -11.78 -11.00 13.16
N LYS A 543 -10.71 -10.28 12.78
CA LYS A 543 -9.38 -10.50 13.35
C LYS A 543 -9.38 -10.14 14.84
N LYS A 544 -8.55 -10.82 15.62
CA LYS A 544 -8.50 -10.75 17.09
C LYS A 544 -7.88 -9.46 17.64
N SER A 545 -8.34 -8.28 17.18
CA SER A 545 -8.05 -6.98 17.77
C SER A 545 -8.80 -6.83 19.11
N LEU A 546 -8.06 -6.67 20.22
CA LEU A 546 -8.64 -6.65 21.56
C LEU A 546 -9.60 -5.49 21.78
N LEU A 547 -9.22 -4.27 21.35
CA LEU A 547 -10.05 -3.09 21.57
C LEU A 547 -11.39 -3.22 20.85
N LEU A 548 -11.38 -3.69 19.59
CA LEU A 548 -12.60 -3.90 18.83
C LEU A 548 -13.48 -4.99 19.45
N HIS A 549 -12.88 -6.12 19.86
CA HIS A 549 -13.61 -7.18 20.54
C HIS A 549 -14.20 -6.71 21.87
N PHE A 550 -13.47 -5.89 22.64
CA PHE A 550 -13.98 -5.28 23.85
C PHE A 550 -15.20 -4.41 23.55
N ILE A 551 -15.09 -3.46 22.60
CA ILE A 551 -16.16 -2.52 22.28
C ILE A 551 -17.40 -3.28 21.78
N LEU A 552 -17.22 -4.21 20.83
CA LEU A 552 -18.30 -5.02 20.29
C LEU A 552 -19.04 -5.81 21.37
N ASN A 553 -18.31 -6.47 22.27
CA ASN A 553 -18.91 -7.27 23.34
C ASN A 553 -19.50 -6.42 24.46
N TYR A 554 -18.94 -5.24 24.71
CA TYR A 554 -19.53 -4.25 25.63
C TYR A 554 -20.86 -3.71 25.11
N LEU A 555 -20.92 -3.33 23.83
CA LEU A 555 -22.13 -2.84 23.19
C LEU A 555 -23.18 -3.94 23.05
N GLY A 556 -22.82 -5.07 22.42
CA GLY A 556 -23.72 -6.22 22.24
C GLY A 556 -24.22 -6.77 23.58
N GLY A 557 -23.34 -6.90 24.57
CA GLY A 557 -23.70 -7.31 25.93
C GLY A 557 -24.64 -6.36 26.66
N SER A 558 -24.59 -5.06 26.35
CA SER A 558 -25.45 -4.06 26.97
C SER A 558 -26.80 -3.89 26.26
N ILE A 559 -26.85 -4.17 24.95
CA ILE A 559 -28.03 -3.94 24.10
C ILE A 559 -28.81 -5.23 23.82
N LEU A 560 -28.12 -6.33 23.50
CA LEU A 560 -28.70 -7.54 22.91
C LEU A 560 -28.86 -8.69 23.90
N VAL A 561 -28.08 -8.72 24.99
CA VAL A 561 -28.11 -9.82 25.95
C VAL A 561 -29.11 -9.53 27.06
N SER A 562 -30.13 -10.37 27.18
CA SER A 562 -31.17 -10.24 28.22
C SER A 562 -30.85 -11.03 29.50
N ASP A 563 -30.18 -12.18 29.39
CA ASP A 563 -29.83 -12.99 30.56
C ASP A 563 -28.76 -12.32 31.43
N ILE A 564 -29.05 -12.25 32.73
CA ILE A 564 -28.22 -11.51 33.69
C ILE A 564 -26.89 -12.24 33.97
N ASN A 565 -26.89 -13.58 33.96
CA ASN A 565 -25.69 -14.36 34.18
C ASN A 565 -24.75 -14.27 32.98
N ASP A 566 -25.31 -14.37 31.77
CA ASP A 566 -24.56 -14.20 30.52
C ASP A 566 -23.92 -12.80 30.45
N ARG A 567 -24.68 -11.75 30.79
CA ARG A 567 -24.13 -10.39 30.94
C ARG A 567 -23.02 -10.31 31.98
N CYS A 568 -23.17 -10.97 33.13
CA CYS A 568 -22.16 -10.97 34.19
C CYS A 568 -20.88 -11.67 33.71
N ASN A 569 -20.99 -12.81 33.06
CA ASN A 569 -19.86 -13.56 32.49
C ASN A 569 -19.16 -12.80 31.36
N LEU A 570 -19.95 -12.13 30.52
CA LEU A 570 -19.44 -11.35 29.39
C LEU A 570 -18.68 -10.12 29.88
N SER A 571 -19.25 -9.39 30.83
CA SER A 571 -18.59 -8.24 31.47
C SER A 571 -17.32 -8.63 32.23
N ALA A 572 -17.30 -9.80 32.89
CA ALA A 572 -16.08 -10.34 33.50
C ALA A 572 -14.98 -10.56 32.45
N SER A 573 -15.36 -11.14 31.31
CA SER A 573 -14.46 -11.42 30.20
C SER A 573 -13.91 -10.13 29.59
N CYS A 574 -14.75 -9.12 29.32
CA CYS A 574 -14.34 -7.79 28.87
C CYS A 574 -13.36 -7.12 29.85
N PHE A 575 -13.64 -7.19 31.16
CA PHE A 575 -12.75 -6.62 32.18
C PHE A 575 -11.39 -7.34 32.25
N GLN A 576 -11.36 -8.64 31.97
CA GLN A 576 -10.13 -9.41 31.97
C GLN A 576 -9.30 -9.18 30.70
N ILE A 577 -9.91 -9.20 29.50
CA ILE A 577 -9.16 -8.99 28.25
C ILE A 577 -8.56 -7.59 28.17
N SER A 578 -9.18 -6.61 28.83
CA SER A 578 -8.68 -5.23 28.88
C SER A 578 -7.37 -5.04 29.66
N LYS A 579 -6.90 -6.08 30.35
CA LYS A 579 -5.56 -6.11 30.97
C LYS A 579 -4.44 -6.48 29.98
N ASN A 580 -4.76 -7.12 28.86
CA ASN A 580 -3.75 -7.73 27.99
C ASN A 580 -2.99 -6.74 27.08
N GLN A 581 -3.44 -5.49 27.01
CA GLN A 581 -2.78 -4.40 26.28
C GLN A 581 -3.03 -3.07 27.01
N HIS A 582 -2.38 -1.99 26.59
CA HIS A 582 -2.52 -0.69 27.24
C HIS A 582 -3.87 -0.04 26.91
N MET A 583 -4.85 -0.17 27.81
CA MET A 583 -6.16 0.47 27.67
C MET A 583 -6.82 0.78 29.04
N PRO A 584 -6.19 1.61 29.89
CA PRO A 584 -6.59 1.75 31.29
C PRO A 584 -8.01 2.33 31.47
N PHE A 585 -8.42 3.31 30.67
CA PHE A 585 -9.78 3.86 30.71
C PHE A 585 -10.86 2.88 30.23
N ILE A 586 -10.55 2.10 29.20
CA ILE A 586 -11.46 1.05 28.69
C ILE A 586 -11.62 -0.06 29.75
N ARG A 587 -10.52 -0.42 30.42
CA ARG A 587 -10.53 -1.37 31.54
C ARG A 587 -11.34 -0.85 32.72
N TYR A 588 -11.25 0.45 33.02
CA TYR A 588 -12.09 1.10 34.04
C TYR A 588 -13.58 0.95 33.72
N LEU A 589 -13.98 1.30 32.48
CA LEU A 589 -15.35 1.20 31.99
C LEU A 589 -15.87 -0.26 32.07
N GLY A 590 -15.08 -1.22 31.59
CA GLY A 590 -15.42 -2.64 31.68
C GLY A 590 -15.59 -3.12 33.12
N GLY A 591 -14.76 -2.62 34.03
CA GLY A 591 -14.86 -2.93 35.46
C GLY A 591 -16.11 -2.34 36.13
N ILE A 592 -16.51 -1.10 35.81
CA ILE A 592 -17.77 -0.51 36.31
C ILE A 592 -18.97 -1.34 35.84
N TRP A 593 -19.01 -1.67 34.55
CA TRP A 593 -20.07 -2.50 33.99
C TRP A 593 -20.15 -3.87 34.68
N HIS A 594 -19.01 -4.51 34.87
CA HIS A 594 -18.93 -5.78 35.59
C HIS A 594 -19.38 -5.64 37.06
N LEU A 595 -18.95 -4.59 37.77
CA LEU A 595 -19.34 -4.32 39.15
C LEU A 595 -20.87 -4.23 39.30
N MET A 596 -21.54 -3.53 38.37
CA MET A 596 -22.99 -3.42 38.35
C MET A 596 -23.67 -4.77 38.12
N ASN A 597 -23.18 -5.57 37.17
CA ASN A 597 -23.72 -6.91 36.92
C ASN A 597 -23.49 -7.85 38.10
N CYS A 598 -22.34 -7.77 38.81
CA CYS A 598 -22.10 -8.52 40.05
C CYS A 598 -23.08 -8.13 41.17
N ALA A 599 -23.43 -6.84 41.27
CA ALA A 599 -24.39 -6.36 42.25
C ALA A 599 -25.80 -6.91 41.97
N VAL A 600 -26.24 -6.85 40.71
CA VAL A 600 -27.55 -7.35 40.28
C VAL A 600 -27.65 -8.87 40.45
N THR A 601 -26.59 -9.61 40.16
CA THR A 601 -26.52 -11.07 40.38
C THR A 601 -26.30 -11.48 41.84
N MET A 602 -26.15 -10.52 42.76
CA MET A 602 -25.85 -10.76 44.17
C MET A 602 -24.57 -11.59 44.43
N ASN A 603 -23.58 -11.53 43.52
CA ASN A 603 -22.30 -12.20 43.68
C ASN A 603 -21.35 -11.37 44.56
N GLY A 604 -21.55 -11.43 45.88
CA GLY A 604 -20.83 -10.61 46.85
C GLY A 604 -19.30 -10.77 46.84
N LYS A 605 -18.79 -11.97 46.50
CA LYS A 605 -17.35 -12.22 46.41
C LYS A 605 -16.74 -11.50 45.22
N GLU A 606 -17.31 -11.65 44.02
CA GLU A 606 -16.78 -11.02 42.82
C GLU A 606 -16.95 -9.49 42.85
N LEU A 607 -18.03 -9.01 43.48
CA LEU A 607 -18.26 -7.59 43.72
C LEU A 607 -17.12 -6.96 44.56
N ALA A 608 -16.73 -7.60 45.66
CA ALA A 608 -15.63 -7.11 46.51
C ALA A 608 -14.29 -7.10 45.75
N ILE A 609 -14.00 -8.16 44.98
CA ILE A 609 -12.78 -8.27 44.17
C ILE A 609 -12.76 -7.17 43.09
N THR A 610 -13.87 -6.98 42.38
CA THR A 610 -13.98 -6.00 41.30
C THR A 610 -13.82 -4.58 41.82
N ARG A 611 -14.44 -4.27 42.97
CA ARG A 611 -14.26 -2.97 43.65
C ARG A 611 -12.81 -2.69 43.98
N ALA A 612 -12.11 -3.64 44.61
CA ALA A 612 -10.70 -3.47 44.95
C ALA A 612 -9.80 -3.27 43.70
N LYS A 613 -10.10 -3.99 42.60
CA LYS A 613 -9.40 -3.80 41.32
C LYS A 613 -9.64 -2.40 40.73
N LEU A 614 -10.88 -1.90 40.79
CA LEU A 614 -11.22 -0.55 40.32
C LEU A 614 -10.56 0.54 41.16
N GLU A 615 -10.55 0.39 42.49
CA GLU A 615 -9.88 1.34 43.40
C GLU A 615 -8.37 1.44 43.10
N ASN A 616 -7.72 0.32 42.82
CA ASN A 616 -6.32 0.32 42.39
C ASN A 616 -6.14 0.97 41.02
N LEU A 617 -7.03 0.72 40.07
CA LEU A 617 -6.94 1.30 38.72
C LEU A 617 -7.14 2.82 38.75
N VAL A 618 -8.05 3.34 39.58
CA VAL A 618 -8.23 4.78 39.79
C VAL A 618 -6.97 5.41 40.42
N LYS A 619 -6.34 4.73 41.38
CA LYS A 619 -5.06 5.18 41.95
C LYS A 619 -3.93 5.22 40.92
N GLU A 620 -3.92 4.30 39.95
CA GLU A 620 -2.95 4.31 38.84
C GLU A 620 -3.24 5.46 37.87
N LEU A 621 -4.50 5.62 37.46
CA LEU A 621 -4.96 6.71 36.58
C LEU A 621 -4.79 8.11 37.18
N GLY A 622 -4.81 8.24 38.51
CA GLY A 622 -4.58 9.52 39.19
C GLY A 622 -3.11 9.84 39.45
N LYS A 623 -2.18 8.93 39.12
CA LYS A 623 -0.72 9.14 39.21
C LYS A 623 -0.08 9.45 37.87
N SER A 624 -0.69 8.97 36.78
CA SER A 624 -0.46 9.46 35.42
C SER A 624 -1.11 10.83 35.25
#